data_AF-A0A0Q8RTI8-F1
#
_entry.id   AF-A0A0Q8RTI8-F1
#
_cell.length_a   1.000
_cell.length_b   1.000
_cell.length_c   1.000
_cell.angle_alpha   90.00
_cell.angle_beta   90.00
_cell.angle_gamma   90.00
#
_symmetry.space_group_name_H-M   'P 1'
#
loop_
_entity.id
_entity.type
_entity.pdbx_description
1 polymer ?
#
loop_
_entity_poly.entity_id
_entity_poly.type
_entity_poly.pdbx_seq_one_letter_code
_entity_poly.pdbx_strand_id
1 'polypeptide(L)'
;MVLALLACSAQAQAPTSPAYDAQLAKSLGGNEHGMRKYVFVVLRTGPNKVPAGQERTEMFAGHMANIQRLANERKLAYAGPLDGVDDARGIFIFAVENIDEAKALVATDPVIIKGEMVAEYHTHFGSAGLMMVNQVHSQIMKPAAK
;
A
#
# COMPACT_ATOMS: atom_id res chain seq x y z
N MET A 1 3.95 67.92 17.01
CA MET A 1 3.13 66.70 17.18
C MET A 1 2.60 66.32 15.80
N VAL A 2 3.25 65.41 15.09
CA VAL A 2 2.74 64.85 13.83
C VAL A 2 2.79 63.34 13.98
N LEU A 3 1.62 62.74 14.13
CA LEU A 3 1.40 61.32 14.32
C LEU A 3 1.41 60.67 12.93
N ALA A 4 2.50 60.00 12.56
CA ALA A 4 2.57 59.24 11.33
C ALA A 4 1.97 57.84 11.57
N LEU A 5 0.77 57.60 11.02
CA LEU A 5 0.18 56.27 10.99
C LEU A 5 0.94 55.39 9.98
N LEU A 6 1.67 54.38 10.45
CA LEU A 6 2.10 53.25 9.64
C LEU A 6 0.89 52.34 9.38
N ALA A 7 0.41 52.33 8.14
CA ALA A 7 -0.54 51.33 7.68
C ALA A 7 0.23 50.03 7.34
N CYS A 8 0.18 49.03 8.21
CA CYS A 8 0.57 47.66 7.88
C CYS A 8 -0.40 47.12 6.82
N SER A 9 0.06 47.01 5.58
CA SER A 9 -0.65 46.27 4.54
C SER A 9 -0.39 44.78 4.76
N ALA A 10 -1.33 44.08 5.39
CA ALA A 10 -1.33 42.62 5.40
C ALA A 10 -1.68 42.12 3.98
N GLN A 11 -0.67 41.74 3.21
CA GLN A 11 -0.90 40.97 1.99
C GLN A 11 -1.39 39.58 2.39
N ALA A 12 -2.69 39.32 2.18
CA ALA A 12 -3.23 37.98 2.23
C ALA A 12 -2.55 37.15 1.12
N GLN A 13 -1.67 36.22 1.49
CA GLN A 13 -1.18 35.21 0.57
C GLN A 13 -2.38 34.36 0.13
N ALA A 14 -2.78 34.49 -1.14
CA ALA A 14 -3.77 33.59 -1.72
C ALA A 14 -3.26 32.15 -1.55
N PRO A 15 -4.12 31.20 -1.15
CA PRO A 15 -3.71 29.80 -1.06
C PRO A 15 -3.28 29.34 -2.45
N THR A 16 -1.99 29.10 -2.64
CA THR A 16 -1.49 28.44 -3.83
C THR A 16 -2.05 27.03 -3.81
N SER A 17 -3.05 26.74 -4.66
CA SER A 17 -3.41 25.36 -4.96
C SER A 17 -2.12 24.60 -5.29
N PRO A 18 -1.90 23.40 -4.73
CA PRO A 18 -0.68 22.65 -5.03
C PRO A 18 -0.53 22.54 -6.55
N ALA A 19 0.62 22.95 -7.07
CA ALA A 19 0.92 22.86 -8.49
C ALA A 19 0.82 21.38 -8.90
N TYR A 20 0.08 21.11 -9.98
CA TYR A 20 -0.05 19.75 -10.53
C TYR A 20 1.32 19.23 -10.99
N ASP A 21 1.73 18.08 -10.44
CA ASP A 21 2.96 17.38 -10.84
C ASP A 21 2.64 16.26 -11.83
N ALA A 22 2.75 16.59 -13.13
CA ALA A 22 2.46 15.67 -14.22
C ALA A 22 3.42 14.47 -14.27
N GLN A 23 4.71 14.68 -13.93
CA GLN A 23 5.70 13.62 -13.98
C GLN A 23 5.46 12.62 -12.86
N LEU A 24 5.15 13.11 -11.66
CA LEU A 24 4.77 12.26 -10.54
C LEU A 24 3.50 11.47 -10.87
N ALA A 25 2.43 12.13 -11.33
CA ALA A 25 1.18 11.46 -11.70
C ALA A 25 1.42 10.30 -12.69
N LYS A 26 2.21 10.54 -13.75
CA LYS A 26 2.60 9.51 -14.73
C LYS A 26 3.40 8.37 -14.08
N SER A 27 4.38 8.67 -13.24
CA SER A 27 5.23 7.66 -12.59
C SER A 27 4.49 6.76 -11.59
N LEU A 28 3.38 7.26 -11.03
CA LEU A 28 2.49 6.50 -10.15
C LEU A 28 1.41 5.72 -10.91
N GLY A 29 1.32 5.89 -12.23
CA GLY A 29 0.31 5.26 -13.08
C GLY A 29 -1.08 5.89 -12.97
N GLY A 30 -1.17 7.17 -12.55
CA GLY A 30 -2.42 7.90 -12.43
C GLY A 30 -2.96 8.40 -13.77
N ASN A 31 -4.29 8.45 -13.89
CA ASN A 31 -4.99 9.14 -14.97
C ASN A 31 -5.01 10.67 -14.75
N GLU A 32 -5.79 11.40 -15.56
CA GLU A 32 -5.92 12.87 -15.46
C GLU A 32 -6.43 13.38 -14.11
N HIS A 33 -7.10 12.52 -13.33
CA HIS A 33 -7.57 12.81 -11.97
C HIS A 33 -6.62 12.29 -10.88
N GLY A 34 -5.44 11.78 -11.24
CA GLY A 34 -4.51 11.16 -10.30
C GLY A 34 -5.00 9.83 -9.74
N MET A 35 -5.93 9.16 -10.42
CA MET A 35 -6.55 7.90 -10.00
C MET A 35 -6.04 6.73 -10.83
N ARG A 36 -6.05 5.52 -10.26
CA ARG A 36 -5.66 4.29 -10.97
C ARG A 36 -6.39 3.06 -10.47
N LYS A 37 -6.35 2.01 -11.28
CA LYS A 37 -6.89 0.70 -10.93
C LYS A 37 -5.93 -0.05 -10.01
N TYR A 38 -6.54 -0.84 -9.14
CA TYR A 38 -5.92 -1.75 -8.20
C TYR A 38 -6.80 -2.99 -8.05
N VAL A 39 -6.25 -4.00 -7.39
CA VAL A 39 -7.02 -5.08 -6.78
C VAL A 39 -6.78 -5.07 -5.29
N PHE A 40 -7.85 -4.88 -4.52
CA PHE A 40 -7.88 -5.02 -3.07
C PHE A 40 -8.13 -6.49 -2.74
N VAL A 41 -7.28 -7.05 -1.88
CA VAL A 41 -7.35 -8.45 -1.47
C VAL A 41 -7.46 -8.52 0.04
N VAL A 42 -8.43 -9.29 0.53
CA VAL A 42 -8.51 -9.68 1.94
C VAL A 42 -7.97 -11.09 2.07
N LEU A 43 -6.99 -11.27 2.95
CA LEU A 43 -6.49 -12.57 3.36
C LEU A 43 -7.29 -13.04 4.56
N ARG A 44 -7.95 -14.19 4.46
CA ARG A 44 -8.72 -14.81 5.55
C ARG A 44 -8.09 -16.12 6.01
N THR A 45 -8.41 -16.56 7.22
CA THR A 45 -8.04 -17.90 7.69
C THR A 45 -8.51 -18.96 6.69
N GLY A 46 -7.59 -19.82 6.27
CA GLY A 46 -7.87 -20.93 5.38
C GLY A 46 -8.19 -22.23 6.12
N PRO A 47 -8.70 -23.25 5.42
CA PRO A 47 -9.10 -24.52 6.02
C PRO A 47 -7.91 -25.38 6.48
N ASN A 48 -6.69 -25.09 5.98
CA ASN A 48 -5.50 -25.92 6.22
C ASN A 48 -4.53 -25.19 7.15
N LYS A 49 -4.90 -25.10 8.43
CA LYS A 49 -4.05 -24.46 9.43
C LYS A 49 -2.77 -25.27 9.65
N VAL A 50 -1.63 -24.62 9.45
CA VAL A 50 -0.31 -25.20 9.69
C VAL A 50 -0.03 -25.15 11.20
N PRO A 51 0.27 -26.30 11.86
CA PRO A 51 0.59 -26.33 13.28
C PRO A 51 1.81 -25.48 13.65
N ALA A 52 1.89 -25.03 14.89
CA ALA A 52 3.07 -24.32 15.38
C ALA A 52 4.31 -25.20 15.28
N GLY A 53 5.41 -24.65 14.77
CA GLY A 53 6.66 -25.38 14.55
C GLY A 53 7.51 -24.73 13.47
N GLN A 54 8.60 -25.41 13.10
CA GLN A 54 9.56 -24.92 12.10
C GLN A 54 8.90 -24.64 10.74
N GLU A 55 8.05 -25.53 10.25
CA GLU A 55 7.35 -25.35 8.96
C GLU A 55 6.53 -24.06 8.94
N ARG A 56 5.79 -23.78 10.02
CA ARG A 56 4.98 -22.55 10.12
C ARG A 56 5.87 -21.31 10.13
N THR A 57 6.97 -21.34 10.88
CA THR A 57 7.94 -20.24 10.94
C THR A 57 8.53 -19.96 9.55
N GLU A 58 8.96 -21.00 8.83
CA GLU A 58 9.50 -20.88 7.47
C GLU A 58 8.46 -20.38 6.47
N MET A 59 7.21 -20.85 6.58
CA MET A 59 6.10 -20.38 5.74
C MET A 59 5.86 -18.87 5.92
N PHE A 60 5.80 -18.37 7.16
CA PHE A 60 5.60 -16.93 7.41
C PHE A 60 6.84 -16.09 7.06
N ALA A 61 8.05 -16.63 7.19
CA ALA A 61 9.24 -15.96 6.67
C ALA A 61 9.16 -15.82 5.14
N GLY A 62 8.73 -16.88 4.44
CA GLY A 62 8.48 -16.86 3.00
C GLY A 62 7.37 -15.90 2.58
N HIS A 63 6.29 -15.81 3.37
CA HIS A 63 5.23 -14.79 3.19
C HIS A 63 5.79 -13.38 3.23
N MET A 64 6.62 -13.06 4.23
CA MET A 64 7.22 -11.74 4.33
C MET A 64 8.20 -11.44 3.19
N ALA A 65 9.01 -12.43 2.79
CA ALA A 65 9.89 -12.30 1.64
C ALA A 65 9.11 -12.06 0.33
N ASN A 66 7.97 -12.73 0.17
CA ASN A 66 7.06 -12.55 -0.96
C ASN A 66 6.50 -11.12 -1.01
N ILE A 67 6.00 -10.61 0.12
CA ILE A 67 5.54 -9.22 0.26
C ILE A 67 6.63 -8.24 -0.14
N GLN A 68 7.85 -8.40 0.41
CA GLN A 68 8.96 -7.49 0.12
C GLN A 68 9.34 -7.51 -1.37
N ARG A 69 9.39 -8.70 -1.98
CA ARG A 69 9.66 -8.85 -3.41
C ARG A 69 8.61 -8.11 -4.25
N LEU A 70 7.32 -8.33 -3.97
CA LEU A 70 6.22 -7.72 -4.72
C LEU A 70 6.14 -6.19 -4.52
N ALA A 71 6.51 -5.69 -3.34
CA ALA A 71 6.64 -4.26 -3.08
C ALA A 71 7.79 -3.65 -3.89
N ASN A 72 8.96 -4.31 -3.94
CA ASN A 72 10.12 -3.88 -4.73
C ASN A 72 9.84 -3.90 -6.23
N GLU A 73 9.08 -4.88 -6.72
CA GLU A 73 8.58 -4.94 -8.09
C GLU A 73 7.52 -3.87 -8.42
N ARG A 74 7.13 -3.04 -7.43
CA ARG A 74 6.06 -2.03 -7.54
C ARG A 74 4.70 -2.63 -7.92
N LYS A 75 4.50 -3.93 -7.72
CA LYS A 75 3.22 -4.61 -7.94
C LYS A 75 2.32 -4.58 -6.71
N LEU A 76 2.88 -4.51 -5.52
CA LEU A 76 2.16 -4.40 -4.26
C LEU A 76 2.30 -2.98 -3.70
N ALA A 77 1.21 -2.21 -3.74
CA ALA A 77 1.18 -0.84 -3.25
C ALA A 77 1.13 -0.77 -1.72
N TYR A 78 0.48 -1.75 -1.09
CA TYR A 78 0.32 -1.84 0.35
C TYR A 78 0.11 -3.28 0.80
N ALA A 79 0.66 -3.63 1.96
CA ALA A 79 0.34 -4.83 2.71
C ALA A 79 0.26 -4.49 4.20
N GLY A 80 -0.67 -5.13 4.92
CA GLY A 80 -0.80 -4.93 6.36
C GLY A 80 -1.71 -5.94 7.03
N PRO A 81 -1.56 -6.16 8.35
CA PRO A 81 -2.43 -7.02 9.12
C PRO A 81 -3.81 -6.37 9.31
N LEU A 82 -4.82 -7.22 9.47
CA LEU A 82 -6.13 -6.86 10.02
C LEU A 82 -6.23 -7.38 11.46
N ASP A 83 -7.32 -7.02 12.13
CA ASP A 83 -7.57 -7.33 13.55
C ASP A 83 -8.04 -8.77 13.81
N GLY A 84 -8.28 -9.56 12.77
CA GLY A 84 -8.78 -10.93 12.89
C GLY A 84 -10.29 -11.06 12.90
N VAL A 85 -11.06 -9.96 12.87
CA VAL A 85 -12.52 -10.01 12.80
C VAL A 85 -12.94 -10.69 11.49
N ASP A 86 -13.96 -11.56 11.57
CA ASP A 86 -14.45 -12.37 10.45
C ASP A 86 -13.36 -13.18 9.75
N ASP A 87 -12.42 -13.71 10.54
CA ASP A 87 -11.24 -14.44 10.06
C ASP A 87 -10.30 -13.61 9.17
N ALA A 88 -10.47 -12.29 9.08
CA ALA A 88 -9.67 -11.41 8.23
C ALA A 88 -8.31 -11.14 8.89
N ARG A 89 -7.25 -11.65 8.28
CA ARG A 89 -5.88 -11.64 8.84
C ARG A 89 -5.02 -10.51 8.30
N GLY A 90 -5.30 -10.06 7.08
CA GLY A 90 -4.51 -9.01 6.43
C GLY A 90 -5.09 -8.58 5.09
N ILE A 91 -4.48 -7.56 4.51
CA ILE A 91 -4.84 -7.05 3.19
C ILE A 91 -3.64 -6.87 2.30
N PHE A 92 -3.89 -6.96 0.99
CA PHE A 92 -3.01 -6.49 -0.07
C PHE A 92 -3.74 -5.48 -0.95
N ILE A 93 -3.01 -4.48 -1.44
CA ILE A 93 -3.46 -3.62 -2.54
C ILE A 93 -2.49 -3.79 -3.70
N PHE A 94 -2.90 -4.52 -4.74
CA PHE A 94 -2.09 -4.75 -5.93
C PHE A 94 -2.29 -3.65 -6.96
N ALA A 95 -1.19 -3.17 -7.49
CA ALA A 95 -1.03 -2.18 -8.54
C ALA A 95 -1.17 -2.80 -9.94
N VAL A 96 -2.23 -3.57 -10.18
CA VAL A 96 -2.46 -4.37 -11.41
C VAL A 96 -3.78 -4.00 -12.10
N GLU A 97 -3.95 -4.40 -13.37
CA GLU A 97 -5.11 -4.01 -14.17
C GLU A 97 -6.39 -4.79 -13.85
N ASN A 98 -6.26 -6.03 -13.37
CA ASN A 98 -7.39 -6.95 -13.18
C ASN A 98 -7.12 -8.01 -12.10
N ILE A 99 -8.18 -8.74 -11.75
CA ILE A 99 -8.16 -9.77 -10.70
C ILE A 99 -7.25 -10.96 -11.06
N ASP A 100 -7.12 -11.32 -12.34
CA ASP A 100 -6.33 -12.49 -12.74
C ASP A 100 -4.83 -12.27 -12.52
N GLU A 101 -4.34 -11.06 -12.79
CA GLU A 101 -2.99 -10.66 -12.42
C GLU A 101 -2.78 -10.73 -10.90
N ALA A 102 -3.74 -10.23 -10.10
CA ALA A 102 -3.65 -10.31 -8.65
C ALA A 102 -3.65 -11.77 -8.15
N LYS A 103 -4.48 -12.64 -8.72
CA LYS A 103 -4.49 -14.08 -8.39
C LYS A 103 -3.14 -14.72 -8.68
N ALA A 104 -2.53 -14.41 -9.82
CA ALA A 104 -1.19 -14.93 -10.16
C ALA A 104 -0.12 -14.50 -9.15
N LEU A 105 -0.18 -13.25 -8.66
CA LEU A 105 0.75 -12.76 -7.63
C LEU A 105 0.49 -13.35 -6.25
N VAL A 106 -0.77 -13.49 -5.86
CA VAL A 106 -1.16 -14.09 -4.57
C VAL A 106 -0.84 -15.59 -4.53
N ALA A 107 -0.93 -16.29 -5.66
CA ALA A 107 -0.60 -17.71 -5.76
C ALA A 107 0.89 -18.03 -5.51
N THR A 108 1.78 -17.02 -5.51
CA THR A 108 3.20 -17.23 -5.16
C THR A 108 3.46 -17.19 -3.65
N ASP A 109 2.44 -16.90 -2.83
CA ASP A 109 2.59 -16.75 -1.40
C ASP A 109 2.49 -18.11 -0.67
N PRO A 110 3.49 -18.48 0.17
CA PRO A 110 3.45 -19.73 0.92
C PRO A 110 2.21 -19.93 1.78
N VAL A 111 1.63 -18.87 2.37
CA VAL A 111 0.42 -19.01 3.20
C VAL A 111 -0.81 -19.37 2.36
N ILE A 112 -0.82 -18.99 1.09
CA ILE A 112 -1.87 -19.34 0.13
C ILE A 112 -1.64 -20.75 -0.41
N ILE A 113 -0.41 -21.08 -0.80
CA ILE A 113 -0.03 -22.40 -1.32
C ILE A 113 -0.35 -23.51 -0.29
N LYS A 114 -0.08 -23.25 0.99
CA LYS A 114 -0.36 -24.20 2.09
C LYS A 114 -1.83 -24.21 2.52
N GLY A 115 -2.64 -23.25 2.09
CA GLY A 115 -4.02 -23.08 2.52
C GLY A 115 -4.18 -22.63 3.98
N GLU A 116 -3.12 -22.08 4.58
CA GLU A 116 -3.17 -21.39 5.89
C GLU A 116 -4.04 -20.13 5.79
N MET A 117 -4.04 -19.50 4.63
CA MET A 117 -4.92 -18.40 4.27
C MET A 117 -5.58 -18.62 2.92
N VAL A 118 -6.72 -17.98 2.72
CA VAL A 118 -7.41 -17.85 1.43
C VAL A 118 -7.59 -16.37 1.10
N ALA A 119 -7.73 -16.06 -0.18
CA ALA A 119 -7.80 -14.69 -0.67
C ALA A 119 -9.17 -14.37 -1.27
N GLU A 120 -9.75 -13.26 -0.85
CA GLU A 120 -10.93 -12.62 -1.41
C GLU A 120 -10.50 -11.40 -2.24
N TYR A 121 -11.00 -11.23 -3.46
CA TYR A 121 -10.50 -10.24 -4.42
C TYR A 121 -11.57 -9.25 -4.84
N HIS A 122 -11.23 -7.97 -4.86
CA HIS A 122 -12.11 -6.89 -5.29
C HIS A 122 -11.36 -5.92 -6.20
N THR A 123 -12.00 -5.53 -7.31
CA THR A 123 -11.49 -4.39 -8.08
C THR A 123 -11.56 -3.13 -7.21
N HIS A 124 -10.50 -2.34 -7.20
CA HIS A 124 -10.44 -1.09 -6.48
C HIS A 124 -9.95 0.02 -7.41
N PHE A 125 -10.64 1.16 -7.40
CA PHE A 125 -10.21 2.35 -8.11
C PHE A 125 -9.97 3.45 -7.08
N GLY A 126 -8.75 3.97 -7.06
CA GLY A 126 -8.30 4.83 -5.96
C GLY A 126 -7.16 5.74 -6.37
N SER A 127 -6.69 6.58 -5.45
CA SER A 127 -5.58 7.49 -5.69
C SER A 127 -4.32 6.73 -6.10
N ALA A 128 -3.64 7.20 -7.15
CA ALA A 128 -2.31 6.74 -7.54
C ALA A 128 -1.26 6.99 -6.42
N GLY A 129 -1.58 7.87 -5.48
CA GLY A 129 -0.77 8.15 -4.29
C GLY A 129 -0.48 6.93 -3.41
N LEU A 130 -1.28 5.84 -3.46
CA LEU A 130 -0.94 4.60 -2.75
C LEU A 130 0.43 4.04 -3.16
N MET A 131 0.88 4.32 -4.37
CA MET A 131 2.22 3.92 -4.85
C MET A 131 3.38 4.62 -4.13
N MET A 132 3.10 5.68 -3.37
CA MET A 132 4.09 6.34 -2.52
C MET A 132 4.25 5.68 -1.16
N VAL A 133 3.31 4.83 -0.72
CA VAL A 133 3.30 4.30 0.65
C VAL A 133 4.58 3.55 0.97
N ASN A 134 5.03 2.63 0.10
CA ASN A 134 6.28 1.88 0.32
C ASN A 134 7.52 2.80 0.37
N GLN A 135 7.57 3.82 -0.49
CA GLN A 135 8.66 4.79 -0.50
C GLN A 135 8.67 5.57 0.83
N VAL A 136 7.53 6.15 1.22
CA VAL A 136 7.42 6.91 2.46
C VAL A 136 7.70 6.02 3.67
N HIS A 137 7.23 4.77 3.68
CA HIS A 137 7.51 3.79 4.73
C HIS A 137 9.02 3.65 4.96
N SER A 138 9.81 3.49 3.90
CA SER A 138 11.28 3.38 4.00
C SER A 138 11.95 4.63 4.59
N GLN A 139 11.34 5.81 4.41
CA GLN A 139 11.87 7.08 4.90
C GLN A 139 11.52 7.34 6.37
N ILE A 140 10.42 6.76 6.86
CA ILE A 140 9.94 6.93 8.25
C ILE A 140 10.33 5.78 9.16
N MET A 141 10.90 4.69 8.62
CA MET A 141 11.48 3.62 9.41
C MET A 141 12.71 4.12 10.17
N LYS A 142 12.76 3.86 11.48
CA LYS A 142 14.00 4.06 12.25
C LYS A 142 15.09 3.14 11.68
N PRO A 143 16.33 3.62 11.51
CA PRO A 143 17.46 2.76 11.17
C PRO A 143 17.60 1.65 12.22
N ALA A 144 17.98 0.45 11.79
CA ALA A 144 18.31 -0.62 12.73
C ALA A 144 19.43 -0.13 13.67
N ALA A 145 19.27 -0.37 14.97
CA ALA A 145 20.37 -0.15 15.91
C ALA A 145 21.54 -1.05 15.48
N LYS A 146 22.72 -0.44 15.34
CA LYS A 146 23.97 -1.17 15.04
C LYS A 146 24.36 -2.06 16.20
#